data_AF-Q5JIE5-F1
#
_entry.id   AF-Q5JIE5-F1
#
_cell.length_a   1.000
_cell.length_b   1.000
_cell.length_c   1.000
_cell.angle_alpha   90.00
_cell.angle_beta   90.00
_cell.angle_gamma   90.00
#
_symmetry.space_group_name_H-M   'P 1'
#
loop_
_entity.id
_entity.type
_entity.pdbx_description
1 polymer ?
#
loop_
_entity_poly.entity_id
_entity_poly.type
_entity_poly.pdbx_seq_one_letter_code
_entity_poly.pdbx_strand_id
1 'polypeptide(L)'
;MVMPTACLEINPERRSVIVRTEDGKKLGELDLDDLAEIVEFRYATPWNVTKDSLEKVALVLEDLAYLARSGRELPEKEVLIDMLKKRKY
;
A
#
# COMPACT_ATOMS: atom_id res chain seq x y z
N MET A 1 -24.95 -2.11 -15.49
CA MET A 1 -24.12 -0.95 -15.13
C MET A 1 -22.70 -1.48 -15.00
N VAL A 2 -21.84 -1.25 -15.99
CA VAL A 2 -20.44 -1.66 -15.91
C VAL A 2 -19.82 -0.77 -14.84
N MET A 3 -19.39 -1.34 -13.72
CA MET A 3 -18.63 -0.56 -12.74
C MET A 3 -17.34 -0.14 -13.45
N PRO A 4 -17.06 1.16 -13.63
CA PRO A 4 -15.76 1.57 -14.14
C PRO A 4 -14.71 1.02 -13.19
N THR A 5 -13.74 0.26 -13.72
CA THR A 5 -12.67 -0.29 -12.91
C THR A 5 -11.91 0.87 -12.30
N ALA A 6 -11.70 0.86 -10.99
CA ALA A 6 -10.85 1.84 -10.32
C ALA A 6 -9.43 1.28 -10.22
N CYS A 7 -8.44 2.08 -10.59
CA CYS A 7 -7.04 1.77 -10.35
C CYS A 7 -6.66 2.25 -8.95
N LEU A 8 -6.08 1.35 -8.15
CA LEU A 8 -5.51 1.68 -6.85
C LEU A 8 -4.00 1.82 -7.02
N GLU A 9 -3.51 3.04 -6.83
CA GLU A 9 -2.09 3.38 -6.85
C GLU A 9 -1.63 3.58 -5.41
N ILE A 10 -0.62 2.83 -4.99
CA ILE A 10 0.02 3.06 -3.69
C ILE A 10 1.10 4.12 -3.90
N ASN A 11 1.02 5.21 -3.14
CA ASN A 11 2.09 6.18 -3.04
C ASN A 11 2.93 5.87 -1.79
N PRO A 12 4.08 5.20 -1.93
CA PRO A 12 4.88 4.78 -0.80
C PRO A 12 5.55 5.96 -0.08
N GLU A 13 5.93 7.01 -0.79
CA GLU A 13 6.57 8.19 -0.20
C GLU A 13 5.62 8.96 0.73
N ARG A 14 4.33 8.99 0.39
CA ARG A 14 3.28 9.63 1.19
C ARG A 14 2.50 8.66 2.09
N ARG A 15 2.80 7.36 2.00
CA ARG A 15 2.05 6.28 2.67
C ARG A 15 0.54 6.43 2.46
N SER A 16 0.13 6.66 1.23
CA SER A 16 -1.27 6.88 0.86
C SER A 16 -1.69 5.96 -0.28
N VAL A 17 -3.00 5.71 -0.37
CA VAL A 17 -3.62 5.00 -1.47
C VAL A 17 -4.41 6.00 -2.30
N ILE A 18 -4.04 6.13 -3.56
CA ILE A 18 -4.69 7.00 -4.53
C ILE A 18 -5.66 6.14 -5.35
N VAL A 19 -6.91 6.56 -5.37
CA VAL A 19 -7.94 5.95 -6.21
C VAL A 19 -8.02 6.77 -7.49
N ARG A 20 -7.78 6.13 -8.63
CA ARG A 20 -7.94 6.73 -9.96
C ARG A 20 -8.99 5.99 -10.76
N THR A 21 -9.65 6.68 -11.68
CA THR A 21 -10.38 6.04 -12.77
C THR A 21 -9.41 5.42 -13.77
N GLU A 22 -9.91 4.56 -14.66
CA GLU A 22 -9.12 4.00 -15.78
C GLU A 22 -8.51 5.08 -16.69
N ASP A 23 -9.19 6.22 -16.89
CA ASP A 23 -8.68 7.38 -17.63
C ASP A 23 -7.62 8.20 -16.85
N GLY A 24 -7.21 7.73 -15.68
CA GLY A 24 -6.14 8.31 -14.87
C GLY A 24 -6.57 9.49 -14.00
N LYS A 25 -7.85 9.87 -14.02
CA LYS A 25 -8.39 10.94 -13.18
C LYS A 25 -8.38 10.51 -11.72
N LYS A 26 -7.76 11.31 -10.86
CA LYS A 26 -7.77 11.10 -9.42
C LYS A 26 -9.18 11.30 -8.86
N LEU A 27 -9.71 10.26 -8.21
CA LEU A 27 -10.99 10.29 -7.49
C LEU A 27 -10.80 10.69 -6.03
N GLY A 28 -9.70 10.23 -5.41
CA GLY A 28 -9.41 10.50 -4.02
C GLY A 28 -8.03 9.98 -3.63
N GLU A 29 -7.60 10.34 -2.44
CA GLU A 29 -6.41 9.83 -1.78
C GLU A 29 -6.78 9.61 -0.31
N LEU A 30 -6.41 8.45 0.22
CA LEU A 30 -6.61 8.07 1.61
C LEU A 30 -5.25 7.80 2.21
N ASP A 31 -4.95 8.40 3.36
CA ASP A 31 -3.73 8.07 4.10
C ASP A 31 -3.91 6.83 5.00
N LEU A 32 -2.86 6.43 5.71
CA LEU A 32 -2.94 5.26 6.60
C LEU A 32 -3.91 5.47 7.77
N ASP A 33 -4.11 6.71 8.21
CA ASP A 33 -5.00 7.03 9.33
C ASP A 33 -6.45 6.88 8.88
N ASP A 34 -6.80 7.43 7.71
CA ASP A 34 -8.10 7.23 7.07
C ASP A 34 -8.42 5.74 6.89
N LEU A 35 -7.44 4.96 6.41
CA LEU A 35 -7.60 3.52 6.21
C LEU A 35 -7.77 2.78 7.54
N ALA A 36 -7.04 3.18 8.58
CA ALA A 36 -7.16 2.59 9.91
C ALA A 36 -8.54 2.85 10.52
N GLU A 37 -9.05 4.08 10.38
CA GLU A 37 -10.40 4.45 10.82
C GLU A 37 -11.49 3.67 10.07
N ILE A 38 -11.36 3.51 8.75
CA ILE A 38 -12.32 2.73 7.95
C ILE A 38 -12.35 1.26 8.42
N VAL A 39 -11.19 0.66 8.69
CA VAL A 39 -11.09 -0.72 9.16
C VAL A 39 -11.63 -0.86 10.58
N GLU A 40 -11.33 0.09 11.47
CA GLU A 40 -11.92 0.13 12.81
C GLU A 40 -13.44 0.16 12.73
N PHE A 41 -14.00 1.08 11.94
CA PHE A 41 -15.44 1.19 11.74
C PHE A 41 -16.04 -0.09 11.15
N ARG A 42 -15.36 -0.71 10.18
CA ARG A 42 -15.89 -1.85 9.42
C ARG A 42 -15.80 -3.19 10.17
N TYR A 43 -14.77 -3.36 10.99
CA TYR A 43 -14.41 -4.64 11.61
C TYR A 43 -14.28 -4.57 13.14
N ALA A 44 -14.58 -3.43 13.76
CA ALA A 44 -14.41 -3.18 15.20
C ALA A 44 -13.01 -3.54 15.72
N THR A 45 -12.00 -3.43 14.86
CA THR A 45 -10.60 -3.69 15.21
C THR A 45 -10.01 -2.42 15.84
N PRO A 46 -9.29 -2.50 16.97
CA PRO A 46 -8.70 -1.32 17.60
C PRO A 46 -7.82 -0.55 16.61
N TRP A 47 -8.09 0.75 16.44
CA TRP A 47 -7.38 1.61 15.48
C TRP A 47 -5.86 1.49 15.57
N ASN A 48 -5.33 1.47 16.78
CA ASN A 48 -3.90 1.34 17.08
C ASN A 48 -3.27 0.04 16.57
N VAL A 49 -4.02 -1.07 16.58
CA VAL A 49 -3.54 -2.35 16.02
C VAL A 49 -3.56 -2.33 14.50
N THR A 50 -4.62 -1.74 13.93
CA THR A 50 -4.74 -1.59 12.49
C THR A 50 -3.67 -0.67 11.94
N LYS A 51 -3.46 0.51 12.54
CA LYS A 51 -2.46 1.48 12.12
C LYS A 51 -1.06 0.89 12.15
N ASP A 52 -0.66 0.22 13.23
CA ASP A 52 0.64 -0.45 13.32
C ASP A 52 0.81 -1.51 12.22
N SER A 53 -0.25 -2.26 11.91
CA SER A 53 -0.24 -3.24 10.81
C SER A 53 -0.11 -2.57 9.44
N LEU A 54 -0.84 -1.48 9.21
CA LEU A 54 -0.81 -0.71 7.96
C LEU A 54 0.53 -0.01 7.76
N GLU A 55 1.15 0.52 8.81
CA GLU A 55 2.48 1.12 8.76
C GLU A 55 3.54 0.08 8.36
N LYS A 56 3.48 -1.13 8.93
CA LYS A 56 4.37 -2.23 8.55
C LYS A 56 4.19 -2.63 7.08
N VAL A 57 2.94 -2.69 6.62
CA VAL A 57 2.64 -2.96 5.21
C VAL A 57 3.17 -1.84 4.31
N ALA A 58 2.98 -0.57 4.69
CA ALA A 58 3.47 0.57 3.93
C ALA A 58 5.00 0.56 3.77
N LEU A 59 5.74 0.20 4.83
CA LEU A 59 7.20 0.04 4.77
C LEU A 59 7.62 -1.05 3.77
N VAL A 60 6.92 -2.20 3.77
CA VAL A 60 7.18 -3.27 2.81
C VAL A 60 6.88 -2.79 1.38
N LEU A 61 5.79 -2.05 1.17
CA LEU A 61 5.43 -1.51 -0.14
C LEU A 61 6.43 -0.45 -0.63
N GLU A 62 6.98 0.36 0.27
CA GLU A 62 8.06 1.30 -0.01
C GLU A 62 9.33 0.58 -0.46
N ASP A 63 9.71 -0.50 0.22
CA ASP A 63 10.83 -1.33 -0.18
C ASP A 63 10.62 -1.97 -1.55
N LEU A 64 9.41 -2.46 -1.83
CA LEU A 64 9.05 -3.00 -3.14
C LEU A 64 9.10 -1.93 -4.23
N ALA A 65 8.62 -0.72 -3.96
CA ALA A 65 8.67 0.39 -4.91
C ALA A 65 10.11 0.82 -5.19
N TYR A 66 10.98 0.82 -4.17
CA TYR A 66 12.41 1.06 -4.35
C TYR A 66 13.05 0.00 -5.26
N LEU A 67 12.71 -1.28 -5.07
CA LEU A 67 13.19 -2.35 -5.94
C LEU A 67 12.67 -2.20 -7.37
N ALA A 68 11.39 -1.87 -7.53
CA ALA A 68 10.76 -1.64 -8.83
C ALA A 68 11.36 -0.43 -9.58
N ARG A 69 11.80 0.62 -8.86
CA ARG A 69 12.52 1.77 -9.45
C ARG A 69 13.79 1.37 -10.22
N SER A 70 14.39 0.22 -9.91
CA SER A 70 15.55 -0.30 -10.64
C SER A 70 15.23 -0.83 -12.05
N GLY A 71 13.95 -0.82 -12.45
CA GLY A 71 13.50 -1.26 -13.78
C GLY A 71 13.57 -2.77 -13.99
N ARG A 72 13.86 -3.54 -12.94
CA ARG A 72 13.84 -5.00 -12.94
C ARG A 72 12.44 -5.49 -12.62
N GLU A 73 12.04 -6.61 -13.21
CA GLU A 73 10.82 -7.32 -12.79
C GLU A 73 10.86 -7.56 -11.27
N LEU A 74 9.68 -7.52 -10.66
CA LEU A 74 9.53 -7.87 -9.25
C LEU A 74 10.09 -9.29 -9.04
N PRO A 75 11.05 -9.46 -8.12
CA PRO A 75 11.57 -10.79 -7.80
C PRO A 75 10.45 -11.70 -7.30
N GLU A 76 10.64 -13.02 -7.44
CA GLU A 76 9.74 -13.98 -6.83
C GLU A 76 9.60 -13.75 -5.32
N LYS A 77 8.43 -14.10 -4.77
CA LYS A 77 8.08 -13.88 -3.36
C LYS A 77 9.18 -14.32 -2.38
N GLU A 78 9.82 -15.45 -2.65
CA GLU A 78 10.86 -16.01 -1.78
C GLU A 78 12.11 -15.12 -1.75
N VAL A 79 12.51 -14.60 -2.91
CA VAL A 79 13.62 -13.65 -3.05
C VAL A 79 13.28 -12.33 -2.38
N LEU A 80 12.05 -11.84 -2.53
CA LEU A 80 11.57 -10.64 -1.83
C LEU A 80 11.66 -10.78 -0.31
N ILE A 81 11.20 -11.90 0.25
CA ILE A 81 11.28 -12.16 1.69
C ILE A 81 12.74 -12.22 2.16
N ASP A 82 13.63 -12.88 1.40
CA ASP A 82 15.06 -12.94 1.74
C ASP A 82 15.74 -11.56 1.68
N MET A 83 15.40 -10.74 0.68
CA MET A 83 15.90 -9.36 0.56
C MET A 83 15.41 -8.46 1.70
N LEU A 84 14.13 -8.56 2.07
CA LEU A 84 13.54 -7.80 3.17
C LEU A 84 14.13 -8.23 4.53
N LYS A 85 14.38 -9.54 4.73
CA LYS A 85 15.06 -10.05 5.94
C LYS A 85 16.52 -9.57 6.04
N LYS A 86 17.20 -9.38 4.91
CA LYS A 86 18.60 -8.94 4.86
C LYS A 86 18.78 -7.43 5.08
N ARG A 87 17.74 -6.61 4.87
CA ARG A 87 17.71 -5.22 5.34
C ARG A 87 17.55 -5.21 6.87
N LYS A 88 18.68 -5.20 7.58
CA LYS A 88 18.67 -4.82 9.00
C LYS A 88 18.28 -3.34 9.09
N TYR A 89 17.17 -3.06 9.76
CA TYR A 89 16.90 -1.75 10.35
C TYR A 89 17.91 -1.47 11.47
#